data_AF-A0A9P7CP41-F1
#
_entry.id   AF-A0A9P7CP41-F1
#
_cell.length_a   1.000
_cell.length_b   1.000
_cell.length_c   1.000
_cell.angle_alpha   90.00
_cell.angle_beta   90.00
_cell.angle_gamma   90.00
#
_symmetry.space_group_name_H-M   'P 1'
#
loop_
_entity.id
_entity.type
_entity.pdbx_description
1 polymer ?
#
loop_
_entity_poly.entity_id
_entity_poly.type
_entity_poly.pdbx_seq_one_letter_code
_entity_poly.pdbx_strand_id
1 'polypeptide(L)' 'MPPLNSSQVPIIFAGVNGFLDKVPVNKVTEWEKDFISHVHSEHNDVLEEIRSKGVISKELEAKLRDICENHTKGFY' A
#
# COMPACT_ATOMS: atom_id res chain seq x y z
N MET A 1 -13.90 -15.31 -0.70
CA MET A 1 -12.80 -14.46 -1.21
C MET A 1 -13.19 -13.02 -0.88
N PRO A 2 -12.54 -12.35 0.09
CA PRO A 2 -12.82 -10.92 0.29
C PRO A 2 -12.41 -10.20 -1.00
N PRO A 3 -13.10 -9.13 -1.41
CA PRO A 3 -12.89 -8.54 -2.72
C PRO A 3 -11.43 -8.13 -2.88
N LEU A 4 -10.76 -8.74 -3.88
CA LEU A 4 -9.33 -8.62 -4.14
C LEU A 4 -8.86 -7.20 -4.44
N ASN A 5 -9.78 -6.29 -4.75
CA ASN A 5 -9.48 -5.03 -5.41
C ASN A 5 -8.83 -4.00 -4.47
N SER A 6 -9.45 -3.66 -3.34
CA SER A 6 -9.06 -2.45 -2.59
C SER A 6 -7.76 -2.60 -1.79
N SER A 7 -7.48 -3.77 -1.21
CA SER A 7 -6.26 -4.00 -0.43
C SER A 7 -5.03 -4.33 -1.27
N GLN A 8 -5.21 -4.74 -2.53
CA GLN A 8 -4.09 -4.96 -3.46
C GLN A 8 -3.65 -3.67 -4.16
N VAL A 9 -4.56 -2.70 -4.35
CA VAL A 9 -4.24 -1.38 -4.93
C VAL A 9 -3.02 -0.72 -4.28
N PRO A 10 -2.90 -0.61 -2.94
CA PRO A 10 -1.74 0.03 -2.33
C PRO A 10 -0.44 -0.76 -2.56
N ILE A 11 -0.47 -2.09 -2.65
CA ILE A 11 0.72 -2.91 -3.00
C ILE A 11 1.15 -2.65 -4.44
N ILE A 12 0.20 -2.67 -5.38
CA ILE A 12 0.50 -2.44 -6.79
C ILE A 12 1.04 -1.02 -6.98
N PHE A 13 0.46 -0.04 -6.28
CA PHE A 13 0.96 1.33 -6.25
C PHE A 13 2.40 1.38 -5.76
N ALA A 14 2.72 0.67 -4.67
CA ALA A 14 4.08 0.61 -4.12
C ALA A 14 5.09 0.04 -5.14
N GLY A 15 4.72 -1.03 -5.84
CA GLY A 15 5.55 -1.65 -6.89
C GLY A 15 5.75 -0.75 -8.11
N VAL A 16 4.68 -0.15 -8.64
CA VAL A 16 4.75 0.72 -9.83
C VAL A 16 5.55 2.00 -9.58
N ASN A 17 5.50 2.54 -8.37
CA ASN A 17 6.23 3.74 -8.00
C ASN A 17 7.65 3.46 -7.46
N GLY A 18 8.11 2.20 -7.48
CA GLY A 18 9.47 1.84 -7.09
C GLY A 18 9.76 1.86 -5.59
N PHE A 19 8.74 1.87 -4.73
CA PHE A 19 8.94 1.75 -3.27
C PHE A 19 9.51 0.39 -2.88
N LEU A 20 9.18 -0.64 -3.65
CA LEU A 20 9.70 -1.99 -3.50
C LEU A 20 11.10 -2.20 -4.13
N ASP A 21 11.67 -1.21 -4.83
CA ASP A 21 12.94 -1.38 -5.56
C ASP A 21 14.13 -1.66 -4.61
N LYS A 22 14.06 -1.10 -3.39
CA LYS A 22 15.04 -1.34 -2.34
C LYS A 22 14.79 -2.61 -1.53
N VAL A 23 13.67 -3.30 -1.79
CA VAL A 23 13.27 -4.47 -1.03
C VAL A 23 13.90 -5.73 -1.63
N PRO A 24 14.69 -6.52 -0.86
CA PRO A 24 15.20 -7.79 -1.34
C PRO A 24 14.06 -8.69 -1.79
N VAL A 25 14.20 -9.35 -2.93
CA VAL A 25 13.14 -10.19 -3.54
C VAL A 25 12.60 -11.24 -2.56
N ASN A 26 13.47 -11.81 -1.72
CA ASN A 26 13.10 -12.79 -0.70
C ASN A 26 12.33 -12.20 0.51
N LYS A 27 12.26 -10.87 0.61
CA LYS A 27 11.56 -10.11 1.65
C LYS A 27 10.29 -9.42 1.15
N VAL A 28 10.05 -9.36 -0.16
CA VAL A 28 8.86 -8.73 -0.75
C VAL A 28 7.57 -9.32 -0.16
N THR A 29 7.45 -10.65 -0.07
CA THR A 29 6.25 -11.29 0.48
C THR A 29 6.02 -11.00 1.97
N GLU A 30 7.09 -10.75 2.73
CA GLU A 30 7.00 -10.35 4.14
C GLU A 30 6.53 -8.90 4.23
N TRP A 31 7.13 -8.01 3.43
CA TRP A 31 6.73 -6.62 3.29
C TRP A 31 5.25 -6.48 2.87
N GLU A 32 4.78 -7.24 1.88
CA GLU A 32 3.39 -7.18 1.41
C GLU A 32 2.38 -7.52 2.53
N LYS A 33 2.70 -8.52 3.35
CA LYS A 33 1.84 -8.93 4.48
C LYS A 33 1.84 -7.87 5.58
N ASP A 34 3.01 -7.36 5.93
CA ASP A 34 3.16 -6.35 6.97
C ASP A 34 2.49 -5.03 6.55
N PHE A 35 2.70 -4.63 5.30
CA PHE A 35 2.10 -3.44 4.70
C PHE A 35 0.58 -3.52 4.64
N ILE A 36 0.02 -4.67 4.22
CA ILE A 36 -1.43 -4.86 4.28
C ILE A 36 -1.93 -4.75 5.73
N SER A 37 -1.24 -5.36 6.69
CA SER A 37 -1.66 -5.27 8.09
C SER A 37 -1.62 -3.83 8.59
N HIS A 38 -0.57 -3.08 8.29
CA HIS A 38 -0.42 -1.66 8.63
C HIS A 38 -1.52 -0.81 8.01
N VAL A 39 -1.79 -0.97 6.70
CA VAL A 39 -2.84 -0.23 6.00
C VAL A 39 -4.22 -0.58 6.56
N HIS A 40 -4.49 -1.84 6.89
CA HIS A 40 -5.77 -2.24 7.50
C HIS A 40 -5.97 -1.67 8.90
N SER A 41 -4.92 -1.64 9.72
CA SER A 41 -4.98 -1.18 11.11
C SER A 41 -4.99 0.33 11.24
N GLU A 42 -4.20 1.04 10.44
CA GLU A 42 -3.94 2.48 10.64
C GLU A 42 -4.53 3.36 9.52
N HIS A 43 -4.77 2.80 8.33
CA HIS A 43 -5.18 3.57 7.14
C HIS A 43 -6.45 3.02 6.49
N ASN A 44 -7.43 2.60 7.30
CA ASN A 44 -8.69 2.06 6.80
C ASN A 44 -9.45 3.05 5.88
N ASP A 45 -9.36 4.35 6.18
CA ASP A 45 -9.88 5.46 5.36
C ASP A 45 -9.40 5.38 3.90
N VAL A 46 -8.12 5.05 3.68
CA VAL A 46 -7.54 4.90 2.34
C VAL A 46 -8.18 3.73 1.60
N LEU A 47 -8.42 2.60 2.29
CA LEU A 47 -9.08 1.44 1.70
C LEU A 47 -10.55 1.73 1.35
N GLU A 48 -11.27 2.44 2.22
CA GLU A 48 -12.65 2.87 1.98
C GLU A 48 -12.74 3.87 0.83
N GLU A 49 -11.80 4.81 0.73
CA GLU A 49 -11.73 5.78 -0.34
C GLU A 49 -11.46 5.11 -1.69
N ILE A 50 -10.50 4.17 -1.75
CA ILE A 50 -10.22 3.35 -2.95
C ILE A 50 -11.46 2.57 -3.35
N ARG A 51 -12.15 1.96 -2.38
CA ARG A 51 -13.37 1.18 -2.63
C ARG A 51 -14.54 2.03 -3.14
N SER A 52 -14.70 3.23 -2.60
CA SER A 52 -15.84 4.10 -2.88
C SER A 52 -15.65 4.94 -4.15
N LYS A 53 -14.46 5.53 -4.34
CA LYS A 53 -14.17 6.38 -5.50
C LYS A 53 -13.78 5.57 -6.73
N GLY A 54 -13.15 4.40 -6.55
CA GLY A 54 -12.62 3.58 -7.64
C GLY A 54 -11.52 4.25 -8.47
N VAL A 55 -11.08 5.46 -8.07
CA VAL A 55 -10.05 6.26 -8.72
C VAL A 55 -9.07 6.78 -7.68
N ILE A 56 -7.78 6.78 -8.01
CA ILE A 56 -6.76 7.39 -7.16
C ILE A 56 -6.74 8.89 -7.46
N SER A 57 -7.28 9.69 -6.53
CA SER A 57 -7.20 11.16 -6.59
C SER A 57 -5.80 11.62 -6.19
N LYS A 58 -5.39 12.84 -6.53
CA LYS A 58 -4.07 13.37 -6.13
C LYS A 58 -3.84 13.36 -4.62
N GLU A 59 -4.89 13.61 -3.83
CA GLU A 59 -4.82 13.54 -2.37
C GLU A 59 -4.59 12.10 -1.87
N LEU A 60 -5.30 11.14 -2.46
CA LEU A 60 -5.14 9.72 -2.16
C LEU A 60 -3.75 9.21 -2.55
N GLU A 61 -3.26 9.66 -3.71
CA GLU A 61 -1.91 9.38 -4.19
C GLU A 61 -0.86 9.89 -3.20
N ALA A 62 -1.01 11.13 -2.72
CA ALA A 62 -0.10 11.71 -1.72
C ALA A 62 -0.12 10.92 -0.41
N LYS A 63 -1.30 10.54 0.09
CA LYS A 63 -1.43 9.66 1.27
C LYS A 63 -0.75 8.31 1.05
N LEU A 64 -1.05 7.62 -0.05
CA LEU A 64 -0.46 6.32 -0.38
C LEU A 64 1.06 6.41 -0.49
N ARG A 65 1.57 7.47 -1.10
CA ARG A 65 3.00 7.74 -1.23
C ARG A 65 3.68 7.84 0.14
N ASP A 66 3.09 8.61 1.05
CA ASP A 66 3.60 8.78 2.42
C ASP A 66 3.58 7.47 3.20
N ILE A 67 2.48 6.72 3.13
CA ILE A 67 2.34 5.42 3.81
C ILE A 67 3.36 4.41 3.26
N CYS A 68 3.50 4.31 1.93
CA CYS A 68 4.50 3.42 1.30
C CYS A 68 5.92 3.81 1.70
N GLU A 69 6.24 5.10 1.71
CA GLU A 69 7.58 5.59 2.05
C GLU A 69 7.90 5.34 3.52
N ASN A 70 6.99 5.68 4.43
CA ASN A 70 7.18 5.48 5.87
C ASN A 70 7.27 4.00 6.24
N HIS A 71 6.41 3.17 5.67
CA HIS A 71 6.45 1.73 5.91
C HIS A 71 7.74 1.10 5.38
N THR A 72 8.15 1.45 4.15
CA THR A 72 9.40 0.95 3.58
C THR A 72 10.60 1.41 4.39
N LYS A 73 10.63 2.66 4.88
CA LYS A 73 11.70 3.13 5.78
C LYS A 73 11.72 2.40 7.12
N GLY A 74 10.57 2.03 7.67
CA GLY A 74 10.49 1.28 8.93
C GLY A 74 10.85 -0.20 8.80
N PHE A 75 10.74 -0.75 7.60
CA PHE A 75 11.10 -2.13 7.29
C PHE A 75 12.62 -2.35 7.10
N TYR A 76 13.40 -1.28 6.85
CA TYR A 76 14.87 -1.33 6.64
C TYR A 76 15.67 -0.64 7.75
#